data_AF-A0A356QCZ0-F1
#
_entry.id   AF-A0A356QCZ0-F1
#
_cell.length_a   1.000
_cell.length_b   1.000
_cell.length_c   1.000
_cell.angle_alpha   90.00
_cell.angle_beta   90.00
_cell.angle_gamma   90.00
#
_symmetry.space_group_name_H-M   'P 1'
#
loop_
_entity.id
_entity.type
_entity.pdbx_description
1 polymer ?
#
loop_
_entity_poly.entity_id
_entity_poly.type
_entity_poly.pdbx_seq_one_letter_code
_entity_poly.pdbx_strand_id
1 'polypeptide(L)'
;ASQTPFSATALALLAERAGIPRGVFNVVPGSASDIAKALTESPKVRKITFTGSTEVGRTLMAQAAEHIQKISLELGGNAPFIVFEDA
;
A
#
# COMPACT_ATOMS: atom_id res chain seq x y z
N ALA A 1 -2.02 8.75 5.39
CA ALA A 1 -1.84 8.98 3.93
C ALA A 1 -2.87 9.95 3.37
N SER A 2 -4.07 10.06 3.95
CA SER A 2 -5.10 11.04 3.52
C SER A 2 -4.61 12.50 3.54
N GLN A 3 -3.51 12.79 4.24
CA GLN A 3 -2.84 14.09 4.24
C GLN A 3 -2.12 14.44 2.92
N THR A 4 -1.78 13.45 2.09
CA THR A 4 -0.89 13.63 0.92
C THR A 4 -1.42 12.97 -0.36
N PRO A 5 -2.65 13.26 -0.82
CA PRO A 5 -3.24 12.54 -1.96
C PRO A 5 -2.77 13.04 -3.33
N PHE A 6 -2.34 14.30 -3.45
CA PHE A 6 -2.24 14.96 -4.76
C PHE A 6 -1.15 14.43 -5.67
N SER A 7 -0.01 13.99 -5.14
CA SER A 7 1.05 13.36 -5.96
C SER A 7 0.58 12.05 -6.60
N ALA A 8 -0.19 11.23 -5.87
CA ALA A 8 -0.78 10.01 -6.41
C ALA A 8 -1.83 10.32 -7.50
N THR A 9 -2.68 11.33 -7.29
CA THR A 9 -3.65 11.75 -8.32
C THR A 9 -2.94 12.30 -9.57
N ALA A 10 -1.84 13.04 -9.41
CA ALA A 10 -1.03 13.51 -10.54
C ALA A 10 -0.44 12.34 -11.34
N LEU A 11 -0.01 11.26 -10.68
CA LEU A 11 0.45 10.05 -11.36
C LEU A 11 -0.66 9.42 -12.24
N ALA A 12 -1.93 9.48 -11.82
CA ALA A 12 -3.04 8.99 -12.65
C ALA A 12 -3.20 9.79 -13.95
N LEU A 13 -3.07 11.12 -13.87
CA LEU A 13 -3.08 11.98 -15.04
C LEU A 13 -1.89 11.68 -15.98
N LEU A 14 -0.70 11.46 -15.42
CA LEU A 14 0.49 11.12 -16.21
C LEU A 14 0.37 9.74 -16.86
N ALA A 15 -0.22 8.75 -16.17
CA ALA A 15 -0.51 7.43 -16.70
C ALA A 15 -1.46 7.50 -17.92
N GLU A 16 -2.50 8.32 -17.84
CA GLU A 16 -3.43 8.56 -18.96
C GLU A 16 -2.69 9.19 -20.15
N ARG A 17 -1.89 10.24 -19.91
CA ARG A 17 -1.09 10.90 -20.96
C ARG A 17 -0.05 9.98 -21.61
N ALA A 18 0.48 9.02 -20.85
CA ALA A 18 1.38 8.00 -21.34
C ALA A 18 0.68 6.89 -22.16
N GLY A 19 -0.64 6.91 -22.24
CA GLY A 19 -1.42 5.93 -23.00
C GLY A 19 -1.70 4.62 -22.26
N ILE A 20 -1.61 4.59 -20.92
CA ILE A 20 -2.01 3.41 -20.15
C ILE A 20 -3.50 3.13 -20.38
N PRO A 21 -3.90 1.90 -20.79
CA PRO A 21 -5.30 1.58 -21.04
C PRO A 21 -6.18 1.82 -19.80
N ARG A 22 -7.41 2.32 -20.02
CA ARG A 22 -8.36 2.56 -18.94
C ARG A 22 -8.59 1.30 -18.10
N GLY A 23 -8.58 1.49 -16.78
CA GLY A 23 -8.79 0.41 -15.81
C GLY A 23 -7.52 -0.36 -15.41
N VAL A 24 -6.39 -0.17 -16.09
CA VAL A 24 -5.10 -0.79 -15.71
C VAL A 24 -4.50 -0.11 -14.48
N PHE A 25 -4.55 1.23 -14.43
CA PHE A 25 -4.08 2.02 -13.30
C PHE A 25 -5.24 2.82 -12.72
N ASN A 26 -5.52 2.64 -11.43
CA ASN A 26 -6.61 3.30 -10.72
C ASN A 26 -6.07 3.87 -9.40
N VAL A 27 -6.39 5.14 -9.11
CA VAL A 27 -6.04 5.79 -7.85
C VAL A 27 -7.33 6.07 -7.10
N VAL A 28 -7.44 5.54 -5.88
CA VAL A 28 -8.67 5.61 -5.07
C VAL A 28 -8.35 6.30 -3.74
N PRO A 29 -8.48 7.63 -3.66
CA PRO A 29 -8.36 8.35 -2.39
C PRO A 29 -9.63 8.15 -1.56
N GLY A 30 -9.49 7.90 -0.26
CA GLY A 30 -10.65 7.72 0.61
C GLY A 30 -10.29 7.14 1.97
N SER A 31 -11.29 6.56 2.62
CA SER A 31 -11.15 5.85 3.89
C SER A 31 -10.25 4.63 3.74
N ALA A 32 -9.13 4.63 4.46
CA ALA A 32 -8.16 3.53 4.38
C ALA A 32 -8.75 2.21 4.88
N SER A 33 -9.59 2.24 5.92
CA SER A 33 -10.24 1.03 6.46
C SER A 33 -11.20 0.40 5.46
N ASP A 34 -12.00 1.22 4.79
CA ASP A 34 -13.03 0.73 3.86
C ASP A 34 -12.39 0.16 2.60
N ILE A 35 -11.36 0.86 2.08
CA ILE A 35 -10.58 0.40 0.92
C ILE A 35 -9.83 -0.88 1.28
N ALA A 36 -9.14 -0.93 2.42
CA ALA A 36 -8.41 -2.11 2.86
C ALA A 36 -9.34 -3.34 2.93
N LYS A 37 -10.47 -3.20 3.62
CA LYS A 37 -11.46 -4.26 3.76
C LYS A 37 -11.98 -4.75 2.40
N ALA A 38 -12.36 -3.83 1.52
CA ALA A 38 -12.86 -4.18 0.18
C ALA A 38 -11.80 -4.91 -0.67
N LEU A 39 -10.51 -4.54 -0.53
CA LEU A 39 -9.43 -5.19 -1.26
C LEU A 39 -9.09 -6.59 -0.69
N THR A 40 -9.06 -6.74 0.63
CA THR A 40 -8.75 -8.03 1.27
C THR A 40 -9.87 -9.05 1.11
N GLU A 41 -11.13 -8.63 1.16
CA GLU A 41 -12.30 -9.52 0.99
C GLU A 41 -12.55 -9.89 -0.49
N SER A 42 -11.92 -9.20 -1.43
CA SER A 42 -12.17 -9.42 -2.86
C SER A 42 -11.38 -10.61 -3.41
N PRO A 43 -12.05 -11.65 -3.95
CA PRO A 43 -11.36 -12.78 -4.60
C PRO A 43 -10.66 -12.38 -5.90
N LYS A 44 -10.91 -11.16 -6.41
CA LYS A 44 -10.27 -10.63 -7.63
C LYS A 44 -8.86 -10.08 -7.33
N VAL A 45 -8.59 -9.69 -6.08
CA VAL A 45 -7.29 -9.14 -5.69
C VAL A 45 -6.31 -10.28 -5.46
N ARG A 46 -5.26 -10.33 -6.28
CA ARG A 46 -4.25 -11.40 -6.25
C ARG A 46 -3.06 -11.11 -5.33
N LYS A 47 -2.79 -9.83 -5.07
CA LYS A 47 -1.68 -9.37 -4.24
C LYS A 47 -2.02 -8.03 -3.60
N ILE A 48 -1.64 -7.88 -2.33
CA ILE A 48 -1.66 -6.60 -1.62
C ILE A 48 -0.21 -6.22 -1.30
N THR A 49 0.11 -4.94 -1.49
CA THR A 49 1.38 -4.35 -1.05
C THR A 49 1.06 -3.18 -0.14
N PHE A 50 1.69 -3.11 1.02
CA PHE A 50 1.41 -2.09 2.02
C PHE A 50 2.70 -1.57 2.65
N THR A 51 2.78 -0.25 2.75
CA THR A 51 3.80 0.46 3.52
C THR A 51 3.09 1.35 4.53
N GLY A 52 3.43 1.20 5.80
CA GLY A 52 2.78 1.95 6.87
C GLY A 52 3.09 1.42 8.25
N SER A 53 2.14 1.54 9.17
CA SER A 53 2.34 1.11 10.56
C SER A 53 2.30 -0.41 10.69
N THR A 54 3.08 -0.93 11.64
CA THR A 54 3.03 -2.35 12.03
C THR A 54 1.62 -2.79 12.44
N GLU A 55 0.86 -1.93 13.12
CA GLU A 55 -0.51 -2.21 13.55
C GLU A 55 -1.43 -2.53 12.36
N VAL A 56 -1.46 -1.66 11.35
CA VAL A 56 -2.29 -1.88 10.15
C VAL A 56 -1.77 -3.08 9.35
N GLY A 57 -0.46 -3.26 9.28
CA GLY A 57 0.16 -4.43 8.63
C GLY A 57 -0.32 -5.76 9.21
N ARG A 58 -0.45 -5.86 10.54
CA ARG A 58 -0.98 -7.07 11.20
C ARG A 58 -2.45 -7.32 10.83
N THR A 59 -3.27 -6.28 10.80
CA THR A 59 -4.68 -6.38 10.40
C THR A 59 -4.81 -6.88 8.96
N LEU A 60 -4.05 -6.30 8.03
CA LEU A 60 -4.04 -6.72 6.63
C LEU A 60 -3.55 -8.16 6.47
N MET A 61 -2.53 -8.56 7.22
CA MET A 61 -2.01 -9.94 7.19
C MET A 61 -3.05 -10.95 7.67
N ALA A 62 -3.79 -10.63 8.74
CA ALA A 62 -4.87 -11.49 9.24
C ALA A 62 -5.99 -11.63 8.21
N GLN A 63 -6.44 -10.51 7.61
CA GLN A 63 -7.48 -10.53 6.58
C GLN A 63 -7.04 -11.29 5.31
N ALA A 64 -5.79 -11.12 4.88
CA ALA A 64 -5.23 -11.82 3.73
C ALA A 64 -5.15 -13.34 3.91
N ALA A 65 -5.05 -13.82 5.15
CA ALA A 65 -4.92 -15.25 5.46
C ALA A 65 -6.18 -16.05 5.10
N GLU A 66 -7.37 -15.44 5.18
CA GLU A 66 -8.66 -16.08 4.85
C GLU A 66 -8.70 -16.67 3.44
N HIS A 67 -7.96 -16.08 2.51
CA HIS A 67 -7.91 -16.50 1.10
C HIS A 67 -6.48 -16.78 0.60
N ILE A 68 -5.50 -16.88 1.52
CA ILE A 68 -4.08 -17.05 1.21
C ILE A 68 -3.62 -16.01 0.17
N GLN A 69 -4.04 -14.76 0.34
CA GLN A 69 -3.64 -13.67 -0.56
C GLN A 69 -2.16 -13.36 -0.39
N LYS A 70 -1.46 -13.15 -1.51
CA LYS A 70 -0.05 -12.73 -1.48
C LYS A 70 0.05 -11.34 -0.87
N ILE A 71 0.90 -11.16 0.12
CA ILE A 71 1.12 -9.86 0.76
C ILE A 71 2.60 -9.50 0.81
N SER A 72 2.90 -8.21 0.69
CA SER A 72 4.22 -7.63 0.92
C SER A 72 4.05 -6.42 1.86
N LEU A 73 4.81 -6.39 2.95
CA LEU A 73 4.61 -5.46 4.07
C LEU A 73 5.92 -4.75 4.42
N GLU A 74 5.87 -3.42 4.44
CA GLU A 74 6.95 -2.55 4.91
C GLU A 74 6.45 -1.74 6.11
N LEU A 75 6.89 -2.10 7.32
CA LEU A 75 6.17 -1.76 8.57
C LEU A 75 6.91 -0.82 9.52
N GLY A 76 7.87 -0.07 8.97
CA GLY A 76 8.80 0.76 9.73
C GLY A 76 9.94 -0.07 10.32
N GLY A 77 10.77 0.58 11.13
CA GLY A 77 11.90 -0.06 11.77
C GLY A 77 12.53 0.85 12.82
N ASN A 78 13.42 0.27 13.62
CA ASN A 78 14.31 1.01 14.49
C ASN A 78 15.73 0.86 13.91
N ALA A 79 16.06 1.69 12.94
CA ALA A 79 17.33 1.60 12.22
C ALA A 79 18.47 2.15 13.12
N PRO A 80 19.39 1.29 13.61
CA PRO A 80 20.46 1.75 14.47
C PRO A 80 21.46 2.59 13.66
N PHE A 81 21.95 3.65 14.28
CA PHE A 81 23.06 4.44 13.76
C PHE A 81 24.26 4.23 14.69
N ILE A 82 25.31 3.60 14.17
CA ILE A 82 26.47 3.15 14.95
C ILE A 82 27.69 3.93 14.47
N VAL A 83 28.35 4.63 15.39
CA VAL A 83 29.57 5.39 15.13
C VAL A 83 30.71 4.74 15.90
N PHE A 84 31.80 4.42 15.22
CA PHE A 84 33.00 3.82 15.80
C PHE A 84 33.96 4.91 16.29
N GLU A 85 34.96 4.54 17.09
CA GLU A 85 35.94 5.49 17.62
C GLU A 85 36.75 6.22 16.52
N ASP A 86 36.93 5.58 15.37
CA ASP A 86 37.72 6.04 14.23
C ASP A 86 36.89 6.56 13.05
N ALA A 87 35.58 6.75 13.23
CA ALA A 87 34.63 7.19 12.21
C ALA A 87 34.71 8.69 11.87
#